data_AF-A0A3M1UG63-F1
#
_entry.id   AF-A0A3M1UG63-F1
#
_cell.length_a   1.000
_cell.length_b   1.000
_cell.length_c   1.000
_cell.angle_alpha   90.00
_cell.angle_beta   90.00
_cell.angle_gamma   90.00
#
_symmetry.space_group_name_H-M   'P 1'
#
loop_
_entity.id
_entity.type
_entity.pdbx_description
1 polymer ?
#
loop_
_entity_poly.entity_id
_entity_poly.type
_entity_poly.pdbx_seq_one_letter_code
_entity_poly.pdbx_strand_id
1 'polypeptide(L)'
;MKIPRFILLSTGLALLLLAVLSLLSRYWIPQYSLLAMCAATAVSFVSTIFAYSITYMGLRQHTRNFIGFMMAGMLAKMLAGMLSVIIVAIQFRSVRNEYIVMFFISYFIFTGFEVYGLMRKLRAN
;
A
#
# COMPACT_ATOMS: atom_id res chain seq x y z
N MET A 1 -6.28 -4.73 14.53
CA MET A 1 -5.40 -5.92 14.70
C MET A 1 -4.09 -5.48 15.37
N LYS A 2 -3.32 -6.33 16.09
CA LYS A 2 -1.99 -5.90 16.60
C LYS A 2 -1.06 -5.59 15.41
N ILE A 3 -0.19 -4.57 15.53
CA ILE A 3 0.79 -4.18 14.50
C ILE A 3 1.55 -5.37 13.88
N PRO A 4 2.19 -6.27 14.66
CA PRO A 4 2.96 -7.38 14.06
C PRO A 4 2.11 -8.34 13.24
N ARG A 5 0.85 -8.57 13.64
CA ARG A 5 -0.08 -9.42 12.87
C ARG A 5 -0.54 -8.72 11.58
N PHE A 6 -0.70 -7.40 11.60
CA PHE A 6 -1.01 -6.63 10.40
C PHE A 6 0.13 -6.69 9.40
N ILE A 7 1.36 -6.42 9.86
CA ILE A 7 2.56 -6.50 9.02
C ILE A 7 2.70 -7.91 8.43
N LEU A 8 2.55 -8.97 9.23
CA LEU A 8 2.69 -10.33 8.73
C LEU A 8 1.67 -10.66 7.63
N LEU A 9 0.40 -10.29 7.82
CA LEU A 9 -0.64 -10.52 6.82
C LEU A 9 -0.47 -9.64 5.57
N SER A 10 -0.09 -8.37 5.74
CA SER A 10 0.16 -7.49 4.60
C SER A 10 1.39 -7.95 3.81
N THR A 11 2.43 -8.48 4.47
CA THR A 11 3.59 -9.08 3.79
C THR A 11 3.19 -10.33 3.03
N GLY A 12 2.37 -11.21 3.62
CA GLY A 12 1.84 -12.38 2.92
C GLY A 12 1.04 -12.00 1.68
N LEU A 13 0.20 -10.97 1.80
CA LEU A 13 -0.57 -10.43 0.67
C LEU A 13 0.32 -9.80 -0.39
N ALA A 14 1.37 -9.07 0.00
CA ALA A 14 2.35 -8.49 -0.91
C ALA A 14 3.11 -9.58 -1.70
N LEU A 15 3.56 -10.64 -1.02
CA LEU A 15 4.23 -11.77 -1.66
C LEU A 15 3.30 -12.50 -2.63
N LEU A 16 2.03 -12.68 -2.26
CA LEU A 16 1.03 -13.28 -3.15
C LEU A 16 0.82 -12.42 -4.40
N LEU A 17 0.68 -11.11 -4.23
CA LEU A 17 0.59 -10.18 -5.36
C LEU A 17 1.82 -10.28 -6.26
N LEU A 18 3.03 -10.24 -5.70
CA LEU A 18 4.26 -10.35 -6.48
C LEU A 18 4.36 -11.69 -7.23
N ALA A 19 3.97 -12.80 -6.60
CA ALA A 19 3.92 -14.11 -7.26
C ALA A 19 2.96 -14.11 -8.45
N VAL A 20 1.75 -13.60 -8.27
CA VAL A 20 0.76 -13.46 -9.36
C VAL A 20 1.28 -12.55 -10.48
N LEU A 21 1.90 -11.42 -10.13
CA LEU A 21 2.48 -10.50 -11.11
C LEU A 21 3.63 -11.14 -11.89
N SER A 22 4.49 -11.91 -11.24
CA SER A 22 5.58 -12.63 -11.91
C SER A 22 5.09 -13.68 -12.91
N LEU A 23 3.97 -14.36 -12.59
CA LEU A 23 3.34 -15.31 -13.51
C LEU A 23 2.67 -14.58 -14.67
N LEU A 24 1.93 -13.50 -14.38
CA LEU A 24 1.28 -12.68 -15.40
C LEU A 24 2.28 -12.06 -16.38
N SER A 25 3.38 -11.48 -15.88
CA SER A 25 4.41 -10.92 -16.74
C SER A 25 5.09 -11.99 -17.57
N ARG A 26 5.25 -13.22 -17.06
CA ARG A 26 5.92 -14.29 -17.81
C ARG A 26 5.06 -14.91 -18.90
N TYR A 27 3.75 -15.05 -18.67
CA TYR A 27 2.87 -15.81 -19.56
C TYR A 27 1.90 -14.95 -20.37
N TRP A 28 1.36 -13.87 -19.79
CA TRP A 28 0.27 -13.09 -20.38
C TRP A 28 0.73 -11.72 -20.88
N ILE A 29 1.69 -11.10 -20.19
CA ILE A 29 2.05 -9.71 -20.45
C ILE A 29 3.58 -9.47 -20.40
N PRO A 30 4.38 -10.15 -21.27
CA PRO A 30 5.84 -10.07 -21.25
C PRO A 30 6.42 -8.71 -21.62
N GLN A 31 5.62 -7.86 -22.26
CA GLN A 31 5.98 -6.49 -22.61
C GLN A 31 6.04 -5.54 -21.40
N TYR A 32 5.54 -5.96 -20.22
CA TYR A 32 5.50 -5.11 -19.02
C TYR A 32 6.74 -5.31 -18.16
N SER A 33 7.31 -4.21 -17.66
CA SER A 33 8.50 -4.27 -16.81
C SER A 33 8.15 -4.81 -15.41
N LEU A 34 8.57 -6.05 -15.12
CA LEU A 34 8.42 -6.67 -13.79
C LEU A 34 9.01 -5.79 -12.68
N LEU A 35 10.13 -5.10 -12.95
CA LEU A 35 10.75 -4.21 -11.98
C LEU A 35 9.85 -3.01 -11.63
N ALA A 36 9.18 -2.41 -12.62
CA ALA A 36 8.26 -1.32 -12.38
C ALA A 36 7.03 -1.77 -11.58
N MET A 37 6.49 -2.96 -11.89
CA MET A 37 5.35 -3.54 -11.17
C MET A 37 5.72 -3.88 -9.71
N CYS A 38 6.91 -4.45 -9.48
CA CYS A 38 7.44 -4.72 -8.15
C CYS A 38 7.66 -3.43 -7.35
N ALA A 39 8.26 -2.41 -7.97
CA ALA A 39 8.47 -1.11 -7.32
C ALA A 39 7.15 -0.44 -6.94
N ALA A 40 6.15 -0.46 -7.81
CA ALA A 40 4.82 0.06 -7.53
C ALA A 40 4.17 -0.63 -6.33
N THR A 41 4.25 -1.96 -6.29
CA THR A 41 3.74 -2.79 -5.20
C THR A 41 4.46 -2.47 -3.88
N ALA A 42 5.79 -2.34 -3.92
CA ALA A 42 6.62 -2.05 -2.76
C ALA A 42 6.31 -0.67 -2.14
N VAL A 43 6.20 0.38 -2.97
CA VAL A 43 5.85 1.73 -2.48
C VAL A 43 4.47 1.73 -1.83
N SER A 44 3.50 1.08 -2.47
CA SER A 44 2.14 0.97 -1.95
C SER A 44 2.08 0.20 -0.62
N PHE A 45 2.84 -0.89 -0.51
CA PHE A 45 2.97 -1.68 0.71
C PHE A 45 3.59 -0.88 1.86
N VAL A 46 4.74 -0.24 1.63
CA VAL A 46 5.47 0.53 2.66
C VAL A 46 4.63 1.71 3.15
N SER A 47 4.03 2.47 2.23
CA SER A 47 3.18 3.61 2.59
C SER A 47 1.94 3.18 3.40
N THR A 48 1.39 2.00 3.11
CA THR A 48 0.27 1.42 3.88
C THR A 48 0.69 1.00 5.29
N ILE A 49 1.84 0.34 5.45
CA ILE A 49 2.34 -0.02 6.79
C ILE A 49 2.56 1.24 7.63
N PHE A 50 3.11 2.29 7.02
CA PHE A 50 3.36 3.55 7.70
C PHE A 50 2.05 4.22 8.14
N ALA A 51 1.07 4.34 7.23
CA ALA A 51 -0.26 4.90 7.54
C ALA A 51 -1.00 4.12 8.63
N TYR A 52 -0.99 2.78 8.55
CA TYR A 52 -1.58 1.93 9.58
C TYR A 52 -0.90 2.12 10.93
N SER A 53 0.43 2.24 10.96
CA SER A 53 1.20 2.41 12.20
C SER A 53 0.88 3.75 12.88
N ILE A 54 0.85 4.84 12.12
CA ILE A 54 0.44 6.18 12.63
C ILE A 54 -0.97 6.10 13.22
N THR A 55 -1.90 5.54 12.46
CA THR A 55 -3.31 5.45 12.86
C THR A 55 -3.48 4.57 14.10
N TYR A 56 -2.72 3.47 14.20
CA TYR A 56 -2.72 2.59 15.36
C TYR A 56 -2.15 3.24 16.62
N MET A 57 -1.13 4.09 16.50
CA MET A 57 -0.61 4.87 17.63
C MET A 57 -1.67 5.83 18.18
N GLY A 58 -2.40 6.52 17.30
CA GLY A 58 -3.51 7.39 17.68
C GLY A 58 -4.62 6.65 18.44
N LEU A 59 -4.95 5.44 17.99
CA LEU A 59 -5.90 4.54 18.66
C LEU A 59 -5.49 4.14 20.08
N ARG A 60 -4.18 4.11 20.38
CA ARG A 60 -3.64 3.62 21.65
C ARG A 60 -3.48 4.71 22.71
N GLN A 61 -3.18 5.94 22.28
CA GLN A 61 -2.90 7.06 23.19
C GLN A 61 -4.16 7.86 23.52
N HIS A 62 -4.97 8.23 22.53
CA HIS A 62 -6.18 9.04 22.75
C HIS A 62 -7.25 8.78 21.67
N THR A 63 -8.31 8.03 22.00
CA THR A 63 -9.42 7.74 21.08
C THR A 63 -10.07 9.02 20.53
N ARG A 64 -10.06 10.12 21.31
CA ARG A 64 -10.57 11.44 20.90
C ARG A 64 -9.83 12.02 19.69
N ASN A 65 -8.55 11.69 19.51
CA ASN A 65 -7.73 12.19 18.40
C ASN A 65 -7.57 11.16 17.27
N PHE A 66 -8.25 10.02 17.36
CA PHE A 66 -8.16 8.93 16.38
C PHE A 66 -8.39 9.40 14.95
N ILE A 67 -9.43 10.22 14.72
CA ILE A 67 -9.76 10.75 13.40
C ILE A 67 -8.61 11.60 12.85
N GLY A 68 -7.96 12.40 13.70
CA GLY A 68 -6.81 13.21 13.30
C GLY A 68 -5.60 12.36 12.86
N PHE A 69 -5.27 11.31 13.63
CA PHE A 69 -4.21 10.38 13.25
C PHE A 69 -4.54 9.58 11.99
N MET A 70 -5.80 9.19 11.81
CA MET A 70 -6.27 8.51 10.61
C MET A 70 -6.13 9.42 9.39
N MET A 71 -6.58 10.68 9.48
CA MET A 71 -6.44 11.64 8.39
C MET A 71 -4.96 11.94 8.09
N ALA A 72 -4.12 12.09 9.10
CA ALA A 72 -2.68 12.30 8.92
C ALA A 72 -2.01 11.09 8.24
N GLY A 73 -2.34 9.87 8.65
CA GLY A 73 -1.84 8.65 8.03
C GLY A 73 -2.26 8.52 6.56
N MET A 74 -3.54 8.77 6.26
CA MET A 74 -4.05 8.77 4.89
C MET A 74 -3.37 9.86 4.03
N LEU A 75 -3.23 11.07 4.55
CA LEU A 75 -2.61 12.19 3.84
C LEU A 75 -1.13 11.89 3.54
N ALA A 76 -0.37 11.37 4.52
CA ALA A 76 1.02 10.99 4.33
C ALA A 76 1.16 9.91 3.23
N LYS A 77 0.28 8.91 3.24
CA LYS A 77 0.24 7.85 2.23
C LYS A 77 -0.13 8.37 0.84
N MET A 78 -1.11 9.27 0.75
CA MET A 78 -1.50 9.90 -0.52
C MET A 78 -0.36 10.74 -1.10
N LEU A 79 0.32 11.55 -0.27
CA LEU A 79 1.47 12.34 -0.71
C LEU A 79 2.61 11.45 -1.19
N ALA A 80 2.95 10.39 -0.44
CA ALA A 80 3.98 9.44 -0.84
C ALA A 80 3.63 8.77 -2.18
N GLY A 81 2.37 8.36 -2.35
CA GLY A 81 1.89 7.78 -3.60
C GLY A 81 1.96 8.76 -4.78
N MET A 82 1.49 9.98 -4.58
CA MET A 82 1.50 11.03 -5.60
C MET A 82 2.92 11.37 -6.02
N LEU A 83 3.84 11.58 -5.08
CA LEU A 83 5.25 11.84 -5.36
C LEU A 83 5.87 10.70 -6.15
N SER A 84 5.61 9.45 -5.75
CA SER A 84 6.14 8.28 -6.44
C SER A 84 5.66 8.19 -7.89
N VAL A 85 4.36 8.40 -8.12
CA VAL A 85 3.78 8.41 -9.47
C VAL A 85 4.36 9.55 -10.31
N ILE A 86 4.52 10.75 -9.76
CA ILE A 86 5.10 11.90 -10.46
C ILE A 86 6.55 11.63 -10.86
N ILE A 87 7.38 11.12 -9.92
CA ILE A 87 8.78 10.80 -10.18
C ILE A 87 8.89 9.80 -11.33
N VAL A 88 8.10 8.72 -11.28
CA VAL A 88 8.11 7.69 -12.34
C VAL A 88 7.59 8.24 -13.67
N ALA A 89 6.54 9.06 -13.65
CA ALA A 89 5.99 9.66 -14.87
C ALA A 89 6.96 10.61 -15.57
N ILE A 90 7.81 11.31 -14.82
CA ILE A 90 8.80 12.26 -15.36
C ILE A 90 10.06 11.52 -15.83
N GLN A 91 10.64 10.67 -14.98
CA GLN A 91 11.96 10.07 -15.20
C GLN A 91 11.92 8.78 -16.03
N PHE A 92 10.83 8.01 -15.94
CA PHE A 92 10.76 6.66 -16.49
C PHE A 92 9.56 6.50 -17.44
N ARG A 93 9.56 7.31 -18.51
CA ARG A 93 8.45 7.37 -19.49
C ARG A 93 8.11 6.02 -20.11
N SER A 94 9.09 5.15 -20.32
CA SER A 94 8.91 3.83 -20.95
C SER A 94 8.09 2.86 -20.12
N VAL A 95 8.12 2.98 -18.80
CA VAL A 95 7.44 2.05 -17.87
C VAL A 95 6.32 2.71 -17.06
N ARG A 96 5.98 3.96 -17.42
CA ARG A 96 5.02 4.80 -16.71
C ARG A 96 3.68 4.13 -16.57
N ASN A 97 3.15 3.58 -17.68
CA ASN A 97 1.81 3.03 -17.70
C ASN A 97 1.74 1.77 -16.83
N GLU A 98 2.73 0.88 -16.93
CA GLU A 98 2.80 -0.31 -16.07
C GLU A 98 2.86 0.05 -14.58
N TYR A 99 3.71 1.03 -14.24
CA TYR A 99 3.87 1.48 -12.86
C TYR A 99 2.57 2.06 -12.31
N ILE A 100 1.93 2.98 -13.03
CA ILE A 100 0.72 3.67 -12.56
C ILE A 100 -0.41 2.67 -12.33
N VAL A 101 -0.67 1.80 -13.31
CA VAL A 101 -1.73 0.80 -13.20
C VAL A 101 -1.49 -0.13 -12.00
N MET A 102 -0.26 -0.64 -11.84
CA MET A 102 0.06 -1.53 -10.72
C MET A 102 0.09 -0.82 -9.38
N PHE A 103 0.47 0.45 -9.36
CA PHE A 103 0.43 1.28 -8.17
C PHE A 103 -1.01 1.42 -7.69
N PHE A 104 -1.96 1.78 -8.57
CA PHE A 104 -3.37 1.90 -8.21
C PHE A 104 -3.96 0.58 -7.74
N ILE A 105 -3.73 -0.52 -8.45
CA ILE A 105 -4.22 -1.85 -8.04
C ILE A 105 -3.70 -2.20 -6.64
N SER A 106 -2.39 -2.12 -6.45
CA SER A 106 -1.77 -2.41 -5.14
C SER A 106 -2.30 -1.48 -4.06
N TYR A 107 -2.41 -0.17 -4.36
CA TYR A 107 -2.93 0.84 -3.45
C TYR A 107 -4.34 0.51 -2.97
N PHE A 108 -5.25 0.14 -3.85
CA PHE A 108 -6.61 -0.24 -3.44
C PHE A 108 -6.63 -1.48 -2.57
N ILE A 109 -5.86 -2.52 -2.94
CA ILE A 109 -5.81 -3.77 -2.18
C ILE A 109 -5.27 -3.52 -0.77
N PHE A 110 -4.12 -2.84 -0.66
CA PHE A 110 -3.51 -2.55 0.63
C PHE A 110 -4.35 -1.57 1.47
N THR A 111 -5.00 -0.58 0.85
CA THR A 111 -5.92 0.32 1.56
C THR A 111 -7.15 -0.41 2.07
N GLY A 112 -7.73 -1.31 1.28
CA GLY A 112 -8.84 -2.15 1.75
C GLY A 112 -8.44 -3.01 2.96
N PHE A 113 -7.24 -3.57 2.93
CA PHE A 113 -6.70 -4.35 4.04
C PHE A 113 -6.41 -3.50 5.28
N GLU A 114 -5.89 -2.29 5.10
CA GLU A 114 -5.69 -1.28 6.15
C GLU A 114 -7.00 -0.94 6.85
N VAL A 115 -8.03 -0.55 6.09
CA VAL A 115 -9.36 -0.22 6.61
C VAL A 115 -9.96 -1.40 7.36
N TYR A 116 -9.88 -2.62 6.80
CA TYR A 116 -10.32 -3.83 7.47
C TYR A 116 -9.60 -4.06 8.81
N GLY A 117 -8.27 -3.89 8.83
CA GLY A 117 -7.44 -4.05 10.03
C GLY A 117 -7.79 -3.06 11.14
N LEU A 118 -8.11 -1.81 10.76
CA LEU A 118 -8.55 -0.74 11.66
C LEU A 118 -9.97 -0.98 12.18
N MET A 119 -10.93 -1.29 11.30
CA MET A 119 -12.32 -1.58 11.69
C MET A 119 -12.40 -2.77 12.66
N ARG A 120 -11.64 -3.84 12.40
CA ARG A 120 -11.56 -4.98 13.31
C ARG A 120 -10.99 -4.60 14.69
N LYS A 121 -10.10 -3.60 14.76
CA LYS A 121 -9.57 -3.13 16.05
C LYS A 121 -10.61 -2.29 16.79
N LEU A 122 -11.30 -1.40 16.07
CA LEU A 122 -12.34 -0.52 16.62
C LEU A 122 -13.52 -1.32 17.17
N ARG A 123 -13.95 -2.41 16.51
CA ARG A 123 -15.04 -3.27 17.01
C ARG A 123 -14.64 -4.09 18.25
N ALA A 124 -13.34 -4.34 18.44
CA ALA A 124 -12.83 -5.16 19.55
C ALA A 124 -12.44 -4.34 20.79
N ASN A 125 -12.49 -3.02 20.70
CA ASN A 125 -12.34 -2.08 21.81
C ASN A 125 -13.71 -1.53 22.16
#